data_AF-A0A439JL83-F1
#
_entry.id   AF-A0A439JL83-F1
#
_cell.length_a   1.000
_cell.length_b   1.000
_cell.length_c   1.000
_cell.angle_alpha   90.00
_cell.angle_beta   90.00
_cell.angle_gamma   90.00
#
_symmetry.space_group_name_H-M   'P 1'
#
loop_
_entity.id
_entity.type
_entity.pdbx_description
1 polymer ?
#
loop_
_entity_poly.entity_id
_entity_poly.type
_entity_poly.pdbx_seq_one_letter_code
_entity_poly.pdbx_strand_id
1 'polypeptide(L)'
;AQHPHVGDIRGRGMLMTVELVEDRDTKAPFAASHGLSSKIYQSAQARGLITHALSGTVDGHVGDHVVICPPLIASGENIDTIVGLLGEGIDAAVLE
;
A
#
# COMPACT_ATOMS: atom_id res chain seq x y z
N ALA A 1 -1.27 -9.01 13.93
CA ALA A 1 -0.09 -8.20 14.35
C ALA A 1 0.06 -7.04 13.37
N GLN A 2 0.77 -5.97 13.73
CA GLN A 2 1.02 -4.85 12.81
C GLN A 2 2.11 -5.21 11.80
N HIS A 3 1.93 -4.85 10.53
CA HIS A 3 2.90 -5.13 9.46
C HIS A 3 4.17 -4.28 9.64
N PRO A 4 5.39 -4.87 9.54
CA PRO A 4 6.64 -4.18 9.85
C PRO A 4 6.89 -2.97 8.96
N HIS A 5 6.51 -3.04 7.68
CA HIS A 5 6.74 -1.94 6.72
C HIS A 5 5.56 -0.98 6.57
N VAL A 6 4.51 -1.09 7.39
CA VAL A 6 3.40 -0.11 7.36
C VAL A 6 3.70 1.01 8.35
N GLY A 7 4.05 2.17 7.80
CA GLY A 7 4.41 3.37 8.54
C GLY A 7 3.19 4.08 9.11
N ASP A 8 2.16 4.25 8.29
CA ASP A 8 0.92 4.93 8.63
C ASP A 8 -0.26 4.39 7.81
N ILE A 9 -1.46 4.49 8.37
CA ILE A 9 -2.72 4.24 7.65
C ILE A 9 -3.62 5.44 7.91
N ARG A 10 -3.94 6.19 6.85
CA ARG A 10 -4.73 7.42 6.92
C ARG A 10 -5.78 7.47 5.84
N GLY A 11 -6.79 8.30 6.03
CA GLY A 11 -7.86 8.47 5.06
C GLY A 11 -9.18 8.80 5.72
N ARG A 12 -10.25 8.81 4.92
CA ARG A 12 -11.61 9.06 5.39
C ARG A 12 -12.62 8.29 4.56
N GLY A 13 -13.48 7.53 5.24
CA GLY A 13 -14.52 6.74 4.60
C GLY A 13 -13.89 5.66 3.70
N MET A 14 -14.34 5.60 2.44
CA MET A 14 -13.83 4.64 1.47
C MET A 14 -12.54 5.09 0.77
N LEU A 15 -11.98 6.27 1.08
CA LEU A 15 -10.67 6.69 0.56
C LEU A 15 -9.61 6.50 1.63
N MET A 16 -8.82 5.44 1.51
CA MET A 16 -7.80 5.04 2.48
C MET A 16 -6.43 4.93 1.82
N THR A 17 -5.40 5.24 2.59
CA THR A 17 -4.00 5.21 2.16
C THR A 17 -3.18 4.41 3.17
N VAL A 18 -2.36 3.51 2.65
CA VAL A 18 -1.34 2.76 3.40
C VAL A 18 0.02 3.30 2.97
N GLU A 19 0.79 3.81 3.92
CA GLU A 19 2.15 4.31 3.69
C GLU A 19 3.19 3.27 4.07
N LEU A 20 4.19 3.09 3.20
CA LEU A 20 5.21 2.08 3.33
C LEU A 20 6.55 2.71 3.72
N VAL A 21 7.20 2.12 4.71
CA VAL A 21 8.48 2.55 5.25
C VAL A 21 9.40 1.35 5.42
N GLU A 22 10.70 1.56 5.19
CA GLU A 22 11.71 0.54 5.40
C GLU A 22 11.84 0.22 6.89
N ASP A 23 11.86 1.26 7.73
CA ASP A 23 11.91 1.17 9.18
C ASP A 23 10.73 1.91 9.83
N ARG A 24 10.00 1.21 10.68
CA ARG A 24 8.74 1.70 11.25
C ARG A 24 8.91 2.69 12.38
N ASP A 25 10.00 2.55 13.13
CA ASP A 25 10.27 3.33 14.34
C ASP A 25 10.79 4.73 13.95
N THR A 26 11.66 4.76 12.94
CA THR A 26 12.26 5.98 12.39
C THR A 26 11.43 6.62 11.28
N LYS A 27 10.48 5.88 10.69
CA LYS A 27 9.75 6.24 9.46
C LYS A 27 10.67 6.45 8.25
N ALA A 28 11.83 5.81 8.24
CA ALA A 28 12.73 5.88 7.08
C ALA A 28 12.02 5.30 5.83
N PRO A 29 11.92 6.05 4.73
CA PRO A 29 11.30 5.55 3.51
C PRO A 29 12.25 4.56 2.82
N PHE A 30 11.69 3.68 1.99
CA PHE A 30 12.49 2.89 1.07
C PHE A 30 13.23 3.79 0.07
N ALA A 31 14.38 3.33 -0.43
CA ALA A 31 15.08 3.98 -1.52
C ALA A 31 14.20 4.03 -2.79
N ALA A 32 14.17 5.17 -3.50
CA ALA A 32 13.37 5.32 -4.72
C ALA A 32 13.67 4.27 -5.79
N SER A 33 14.91 3.79 -5.87
CA SER A 33 15.33 2.73 -6.80
C SER A 33 14.64 1.38 -6.55
N HIS A 34 14.04 1.18 -5.37
CA HIS A 34 13.28 -0.02 -5.05
C HIS A 34 11.98 -0.10 -5.85
N GLY A 35 11.41 1.06 -6.26
CA GLY A 35 10.18 1.13 -7.03
C GLY A 35 9.00 0.42 -6.35
N LEU A 36 8.94 0.46 -5.01
CA LEU A 36 8.08 -0.41 -4.21
C LEU A 36 6.60 -0.23 -4.54
N SER A 37 6.13 1.01 -4.71
CA SER A 37 4.75 1.30 -5.13
C SER A 37 4.35 0.57 -6.43
N SER A 38 5.23 0.58 -7.44
CA SER A 38 5.00 -0.14 -8.70
C SER A 38 4.93 -1.65 -8.51
N LYS A 39 5.85 -2.23 -7.71
CA LYS A 39 5.85 -3.66 -7.37
C LYS A 39 4.56 -4.06 -6.66
N ILE A 40 4.11 -3.27 -5.68
CA ILE A 40 2.85 -3.54 -4.96
C ILE A 40 1.65 -3.50 -5.92
N TYR A 41 1.60 -2.50 -6.81
CA TYR A 41 0.54 -2.43 -7.82
C TYR A 41 0.51 -3.67 -8.72
N GLN A 42 1.66 -4.09 -9.25
CA GLN A 42 1.75 -5.27 -10.11
C GLN A 42 1.35 -6.55 -9.37
N SER A 43 1.81 -6.71 -8.13
CA SER A 43 1.49 -7.84 -7.26
C SER A 43 -0.01 -7.89 -6.93
N ALA A 44 -0.61 -6.76 -6.53
CA ALA A 44 -2.04 -6.66 -6.25
C ALA A 44 -2.88 -6.91 -7.52
N GLN A 45 -2.47 -6.35 -8.66
CA GLN A 45 -3.15 -6.54 -9.94
C GLN A 45 -3.14 -8.01 -10.37
N ALA A 46 -2.01 -8.71 -10.23
CA ALA A 46 -1.92 -10.14 -10.54
C ALA A 46 -2.87 -10.99 -9.68
N ARG A 47 -3.26 -10.48 -8.50
CA ARG A 47 -4.24 -11.08 -7.58
C ARG A 47 -5.67 -10.60 -7.78
N GLY A 48 -5.92 -9.77 -8.81
CA GLY A 48 -7.24 -9.25 -9.16
C GLY A 48 -7.65 -7.97 -8.42
N LEU A 49 -6.73 -7.31 -7.72
CA LEU A 49 -6.98 -6.02 -7.05
C LEU A 49 -6.30 -4.87 -7.80
N ILE A 50 -7.10 -3.91 -8.27
CA ILE A 50 -6.57 -2.65 -8.82
C ILE A 50 -6.44 -1.62 -7.69
N THR A 51 -5.25 -1.05 -7.55
CA THR A 51 -4.93 -0.03 -6.56
C THR A 51 -4.35 1.22 -7.22
N HIS A 52 -4.36 2.34 -6.51
CA HIS A 52 -3.56 3.52 -6.89
C HIS A 52 -2.27 3.54 -6.08
N ALA A 53 -1.18 3.04 -6.66
CA ALA A 53 0.13 3.11 -6.03
C ALA A 53 0.90 4.35 -6.51
N LEU A 54 1.50 5.06 -5.56
CA LEU A 54 2.11 6.36 -5.76
C LEU A 54 3.44 6.42 -5.00
N SER A 55 4.37 7.24 -5.50
CA SER A 55 5.68 7.47 -4.90
C SER A 55 5.99 8.97 -4.83
N GLY A 56 7.02 9.34 -4.08
CA GLY A 56 7.48 10.73 -3.98
C GLY A 56 6.71 11.58 -2.96
N THR A 57 6.11 10.98 -1.93
CA THR A 57 5.41 11.73 -0.87
C THR A 57 6.33 12.60 -0.02
N VAL A 58 7.60 12.23 0.06
CA VAL A 58 8.64 12.98 0.76
C VAL A 58 9.42 13.77 -0.29
N ASP A 59 9.18 15.09 -0.28
CA ASP A 59 9.85 16.09 -1.12
C ASP A 59 9.85 15.80 -2.63
N GLY A 60 8.90 14.98 -3.12
CA GLY A 60 8.79 14.61 -4.54
C GLY A 60 9.78 13.52 -4.99
N HIS A 61 10.49 12.88 -4.06
CA HIS A 61 11.59 11.98 -4.40
C HIS A 61 11.44 10.55 -3.85
N VAL A 62 11.02 10.40 -2.60
CA VAL A 62 10.91 9.10 -1.92
C VAL A 62 9.58 9.00 -1.18
N GLY A 63 9.27 7.82 -0.64
CA GLY A 63 8.02 7.57 0.10
C GLY A 63 6.94 6.96 -0.79
N ASP A 64 6.72 5.67 -0.58
CA ASP A 64 5.76 4.87 -1.34
C ASP A 64 4.47 4.68 -0.53
N HIS A 65 3.34 4.77 -1.21
CA HIS A 65 2.04 4.52 -0.60
C HIS A 65 1.07 3.90 -1.61
N VAL A 66 0.06 3.24 -1.07
CA VAL A 66 -1.03 2.64 -1.84
C VAL A 66 -2.35 3.24 -1.36
N VAL A 67 -3.13 3.73 -2.32
CA VAL A 67 -4.45 4.29 -2.11
C VAL A 67 -5.51 3.29 -2.58
N ILE A 68 -6.50 3.10 -1.73
CA ILE A 68 -7.66 2.24 -1.94
C ILE A 68 -8.90 3.13 -1.90
N CYS A 69 -9.69 3.06 -2.96
CA CYS A 69 -10.92 3.82 -3.14
C CYS A 69 -11.99 2.94 -3.81
N PRO A 70 -12.57 1.96 -3.09
CA PRO A 70 -13.56 1.09 -3.67
C PRO A 70 -14.87 1.85 -3.91
N PRO A 71 -15.76 1.32 -4.76
CA PRO A 71 -17.10 1.88 -4.95
C PRO A 71 -17.85 2.01 -3.62
N LEU A 72 -18.69 3.04 -3.49
CA LEU A 72 -19.46 3.27 -2.25
C LEU A 72 -20.50 2.19 -1.95
N ILE A 73 -20.78 1.30 -2.91
CA ILE A 73 -21.65 0.13 -2.76
C ILE A 73 -20.93 -1.10 -2.20
N ALA A 74 -19.61 -1.02 -1.97
CA ALA A 74 -18.82 -2.14 -1.47
C ALA A 74 -19.35 -2.64 -0.12
N SER A 75 -19.56 -3.95 -0.02
CA SER A 75 -19.95 -4.60 1.23
C SER A 75 -18.74 -4.79 2.16
N GLY A 76 -18.99 -5.13 3.43
CA GLY A 76 -17.92 -5.52 4.36
C GLY A 76 -17.06 -6.66 3.83
N GLU A 77 -17.66 -7.66 3.19
CA GLU A 77 -16.95 -8.78 2.56
C GLU A 77 -16.05 -8.33 1.40
N ASN A 78 -16.47 -7.33 0.62
CA ASN A 78 -15.60 -6.74 -0.40
C ASN A 78 -14.41 -6.05 0.25
N ILE A 79 -14.59 -5.35 1.37
CA ILE A 79 -13.50 -4.71 2.11
C ILE A 79 -12.53 -5.76 2.64
N ASP A 80 -13.02 -6.84 3.25
CA ASP A 80 -12.18 -7.93 3.75
C ASP A 80 -11.35 -8.55 2.62
N THR A 81 -11.97 -8.77 1.46
CA THR A 81 -11.27 -9.25 0.26
C THR A 81 -10.19 -8.28 -0.20
N ILE A 82 -10.49 -6.98 -0.28
CA ILE A 82 -9.53 -5.95 -0.67
C ILE A 82 -8.34 -5.91 0.30
N VAL A 83 -8.60 -5.94 1.61
CA VAL A 83 -7.56 -5.91 2.64
C VAL A 83 -6.68 -7.15 2.56
N GLY A 84 -7.26 -8.33 2.37
CA GLY A 84 -6.51 -9.59 2.20
C GLY A 84 -5.59 -9.56 0.99
N LEU A 85 -6.13 -9.23 -0.19
CA LEU A 85 -5.36 -9.16 -1.44
C LEU A 85 -4.26 -8.09 -1.38
N LEU A 86 -4.55 -6.93 -0.76
CA LEU A 86 -3.55 -5.89 -0.55
C LEU A 86 -2.43 -6.34 0.38
N GLY A 87 -2.75 -7.03 1.47
CA GLY A 87 -1.77 -7.58 2.40
C GLY A 87 -0.81 -8.55 1.69
N GLU A 88 -1.35 -9.54 0.98
CA GLU A 88 -0.55 -10.46 0.16
C GLU A 88 0.28 -9.74 -0.91
N GLY A 89 -0.30 -8.69 -1.50
CA GLY A 89 0.35 -7.84 -2.48
C GLY A 89 1.59 -7.15 -1.94
N ILE A 90 1.46 -6.57 -0.73
CA ILE A 90 2.53 -5.88 -0.01
C ILE A 90 3.60 -6.88 0.43
N ASP A 91 3.21 -7.99 1.08
CA ASP A 91 4.13 -9.01 1.57
C ASP A 91 5.04 -9.55 0.45
N ALA A 92 4.47 -9.83 -0.72
CA ALA A 92 5.26 -10.28 -1.87
C ALA A 92 6.22 -9.19 -2.38
N ALA A 93 5.77 -7.94 -2.44
CA ALA A 93 6.56 -6.84 -3.00
C ALA A 93 7.73 -6.38 -2.11
N VAL A 94 7.66 -6.61 -0.80
CA VAL A 94 8.75 -6.30 0.14
C VAL A 94 9.81 -7.41 0.23
N LEU A 95 9.51 -8.62 -0.26
CA LEU A 95 10.44 -9.76 -0.26
C LEU A 95 11.28 -9.86 -1.55
N GLU A 96 10.91 -9.14 -2.61
CA GLU A 96 11.63 -9.03 -3.90
C GLU A 96 12.67 -7.89 -3.92
#